data_AF-A0A1H9A6E3-F1
#
_entry.id   AF-A0A1H9A6E3-F1
#
_cell.length_a   1.000
_cell.length_b   1.000
_cell.length_c   1.000
_cell.angle_alpha   90.00
_cell.angle_beta   90.00
_cell.angle_gamma   90.00
#
_symmetry.space_group_name_H-M   'P 1'
#
loop_
_entity.id
_entity.type
_entity.pdbx_description
1 polymer ?
#
loop_
_entity_poly.entity_id
_entity_poly.type
_entity_poly.pdbx_seq_one_letter_code
_entity_poly.pdbx_strand_id
1 'polypeptide(L)'
;MDTKIPFTSYDFWAYLSAGSLFLAAIDFASGTGWLLQKDWSAAQIAVAVSAAYAIGHLIAGLSSFFIERLLVGRLLGPPRKNLFGQRTWSGERLRRVLPSYYQALPPETQAAVLRSAQSHGVTQPGEALFWVAFDSARRSPPVMARLDNFLNQYGFCRNTAVVALIDAAVLFWGHHQAHGTNVHLWLSWAALLMSLGMTLRYMKFYRLYANEVFTAFAHQKP
;
A
#
# COMPACT_ATOMS: atom_id res chain seq x y z
N MET A 1 -10.03 32.62 5.05
CA MET A 1 -8.93 31.96 4.33
C MET A 1 -8.67 30.66 5.05
N ASP A 2 -9.11 29.54 4.50
CA ASP A 2 -8.83 28.23 5.09
C ASP A 2 -7.35 27.94 4.87
N THR A 3 -6.54 28.21 5.90
CA THR A 3 -5.16 27.72 6.00
C THR A 3 -5.22 26.20 6.06
N LYS A 4 -5.25 25.55 4.89
CA LYS A 4 -4.99 24.13 4.76
C LYS A 4 -3.57 23.91 5.27
N ILE A 5 -3.47 23.29 6.43
CA ILE A 5 -2.22 22.77 6.97
C ILE A 5 -1.56 21.95 5.86
N PRO A 6 -0.24 22.09 5.59
CA PRO A 6 0.43 21.40 4.48
C PRO A 6 0.56 19.87 4.68
N PHE A 7 -0.09 19.32 5.72
CA PHE A 7 -0.14 17.90 6.02
C PHE A 7 -1.48 17.32 5.60
N THR A 8 -1.44 16.29 4.77
CA THR A 8 -2.62 15.50 4.44
C THR A 8 -2.89 14.45 5.52
N SER A 9 -4.11 13.92 5.57
CA SER A 9 -4.38 12.75 6.41
C SER A 9 -3.47 11.56 6.05
N TYR A 10 -3.04 11.47 4.79
CA TYR A 10 -2.10 10.45 4.34
C TYR A 10 -0.70 10.62 4.95
N ASP A 11 -0.21 11.85 5.09
CA ASP A 11 1.08 12.13 5.76
C ASP A 11 1.10 11.59 7.19
N PHE A 12 0.01 11.82 7.93
CA PHE A 12 -0.14 11.35 9.30
C PHE A 12 -0.25 9.83 9.35
N TRP A 13 -1.18 9.25 8.59
CA TRP A 13 -1.47 7.82 8.70
C TRP A 13 -0.44 6.93 8.03
N ALA A 14 0.21 7.35 6.94
CA ALA A 14 1.07 6.47 6.16
C ALA A 14 2.56 6.70 6.39
N TYR A 15 2.99 7.93 6.72
CA TYR A 15 4.39 8.24 6.97
C TYR A 15 4.68 8.32 8.46
N LEU A 16 3.99 9.20 9.18
CA LEU A 16 4.27 9.40 10.60
C LEU A 16 4.05 8.12 11.41
N SER A 17 2.95 7.39 11.17
CA SER A 17 2.70 6.12 11.87
C SER A 17 3.79 5.08 11.60
N ALA A 18 4.23 4.93 10.34
CA ALA A 18 5.24 3.96 9.96
C ALA A 18 6.59 4.30 10.59
N GLY A 19 7.03 5.55 10.52
CA GLY A 19 8.29 5.94 11.15
C GLY A 19 8.23 5.83 12.67
N SER A 20 7.11 6.17 13.30
CA SER A 20 6.92 6.01 14.76
C SER A 20 6.99 4.55 15.19
N LEU A 21 6.33 3.64 14.46
CA LEU A 21 6.37 2.20 14.75
C LEU A 21 7.80 1.66 14.66
N PHE A 22 8.51 1.99 13.58
CA PHE A 22 9.90 1.56 13.39
C PHE A 22 10.83 2.06 14.48
N LEU A 23 10.76 3.36 14.77
CA LEU A 23 11.58 3.97 15.81
C LEU A 23 11.29 3.36 17.18
N ALA A 24 10.02 3.14 17.52
CA ALA A 24 9.61 2.48 18.76
C ALA A 24 10.11 1.03 18.82
N ALA A 25 10.06 0.28 17.72
CA ALA A 25 10.57 -1.09 17.66
C ALA A 25 12.08 -1.15 17.89
N ILE A 26 12.85 -0.22 17.32
CA ILE A 26 14.29 -0.10 17.58
C ILE A 26 14.56 0.26 19.04
N ASP A 27 13.91 1.28 19.57
CA ASP A 27 14.14 1.74 20.95
C ASP A 27 13.83 0.62 21.95
N PHE A 28 12.73 -0.11 21.70
CA PHE A 28 12.32 -1.25 22.49
C PHE A 28 13.30 -2.43 22.38
N ALA A 29 13.69 -2.81 21.16
CA ALA A 29 14.58 -3.95 20.92
C ALA A 29 16.02 -3.71 21.38
N SER A 30 16.49 -2.45 21.35
CA SER A 30 17.83 -2.05 21.81
C SER A 30 17.88 -1.72 23.30
N GLY A 31 16.74 -1.44 23.92
CA GLY A 31 16.66 -1.06 25.34
C GLY A 31 17.19 0.35 25.62
N THR A 32 17.30 1.22 24.60
CA THR A 32 17.83 2.57 24.79
C THR A 32 16.92 3.47 25.63
N GLY A 33 15.60 3.22 25.60
CA GLY A 33 14.61 3.98 26.36
C GLY A 33 14.47 5.45 25.95
N TRP A 34 14.96 5.82 24.76
CA TRP A 34 14.90 7.18 24.23
C TRP A 34 13.49 7.60 23.84
N LEU A 35 12.70 6.68 23.27
CA LEU A 35 11.31 6.91 22.88
C LEU A 35 10.32 6.48 23.96
N LEU A 36 10.67 5.45 24.74
CA LEU A 36 9.81 4.88 25.79
C LEU A 36 10.06 5.49 27.18
N GLN A 37 10.56 6.73 27.24
CA GLN A 37 10.70 7.49 28.48
C GLN A 37 9.36 8.07 28.98
N LYS A 38 9.23 8.24 30.31
CA LYS A 38 8.01 8.73 30.96
C LYS A 38 7.77 10.23 30.77
N ASP A 39 8.85 11.01 30.77
CA ASP A 39 8.80 12.46 30.73
C ASP A 39 9.41 12.97 29.42
N TRP A 40 8.64 13.78 28.70
CA TRP A 40 9.03 14.37 27.43
C TRP A 40 9.06 15.89 27.52
N SER A 41 10.19 16.48 27.16
CA SER A 41 10.24 17.91 26.85
C SER A 41 9.61 18.18 25.48
N ALA A 42 9.10 19.40 25.29
CA ALA A 42 8.55 19.83 24.01
C ALA A 42 9.56 19.69 22.85
N ALA A 43 10.85 19.94 23.11
CA ALA A 43 11.92 19.78 22.14
C ALA A 43 12.10 18.31 21.72
N GLN A 44 12.08 17.38 22.68
CA GLN A 44 12.17 15.95 22.36
C GLN A 44 10.97 15.48 21.54
N ILE A 45 9.75 15.93 21.86
CA ILE A 45 8.55 15.58 21.08
C ILE A 45 8.71 16.05 19.64
N ALA A 46 9.13 17.30 19.45
CA ALA A 46 9.36 17.87 18.12
C ALA A 46 10.39 17.04 17.33
N VAL A 47 11.52 16.70 17.95
CA VAL A 47 12.57 15.87 17.33
C VAL A 47 12.04 14.48 16.98
N ALA A 48 11.33 13.81 17.89
CA ALA A 48 10.79 12.47 17.66
C ALA A 48 9.76 12.46 16.52
N VAL A 49 8.86 13.44 16.48
CA VAL A 49 7.86 13.58 15.40
C VAL A 49 8.54 13.87 14.06
N SER A 50 9.54 14.76 14.02
CA SER A 50 10.31 15.04 12.80
C SER A 50 11.08 13.81 12.30
N ALA A 51 11.73 13.07 13.20
CA ALA A 51 12.45 11.85 12.86
C ALA A 51 11.50 10.76 12.34
N ALA A 52 10.37 10.56 13.01
CA ALA A 52 9.33 9.63 12.58
C ALA A 52 8.80 10.00 11.18
N TYR A 53 8.50 11.27 10.92
CA TYR A 53 8.03 11.70 9.61
C TYR A 53 9.08 11.44 8.50
N ALA A 54 10.34 11.80 8.72
CA ALA A 54 11.42 11.59 7.77
C ALA A 54 11.66 10.10 7.47
N ILE A 55 11.70 9.27 8.52
CA ILE A 55 11.85 7.82 8.37
C ILE A 55 10.63 7.20 7.69
N GLY A 56 9.42 7.69 7.99
CA GLY A 56 8.20 7.28 7.31
C GLY A 56 8.26 7.43 5.80
N HIS A 57 8.84 8.53 5.32
CA HIS A 57 9.09 8.75 3.88
C HIS A 57 10.10 7.75 3.30
N LEU A 58 11.18 7.44 4.03
CA LEU A 58 12.14 6.42 3.60
C LEU A 58 11.49 5.04 3.49
N ILE A 59 10.70 4.66 4.50
CA ILE A 59 9.91 3.42 4.49
C ILE A 59 8.94 3.41 3.31
N ALA A 60 8.30 4.53 2.99
CA ALA A 60 7.41 4.62 1.85
C ALA A 60 8.14 4.33 0.52
N GLY A 61 9.35 4.87 0.35
CA GLY A 61 10.23 4.58 -0.78
C GLY A 61 10.59 3.09 -0.88
N LEU A 62 11.03 2.50 0.24
CA LEU A 62 11.32 1.06 0.32
C LEU A 62 10.10 0.21 -0.01
N SER A 63 8.92 0.61 0.50
CA SER A 63 7.68 -0.13 0.29
C SER A 63 7.23 -0.13 -1.16
N SER A 64 7.41 0.99 -1.89
CA SER A 64 7.17 1.01 -3.34
C SER A 64 8.16 0.08 -4.06
N PHE A 65 9.43 0.05 -3.66
CA PHE A 65 10.39 -0.86 -4.28
C PHE A 65 10.05 -2.34 -4.05
N PHE A 66 9.89 -2.77 -2.79
CA PHE A 66 9.67 -4.19 -2.46
C PHE A 66 8.28 -4.70 -2.85
N ILE A 67 7.22 -3.93 -2.56
CA ILE A 67 5.86 -4.41 -2.77
C ILE A 67 5.37 -4.08 -4.18
N GLU A 68 5.53 -2.84 -4.63
CA GLU A 68 4.95 -2.42 -5.90
C GLU A 68 5.80 -2.86 -7.10
N ARG A 69 7.11 -2.63 -7.07
CA ARG A 69 7.99 -2.98 -8.20
C ARG A 69 8.40 -4.45 -8.20
N LEU A 70 8.79 -5.00 -7.06
CA LEU A 70 9.27 -6.38 -6.97
C LEU A 70 8.09 -7.36 -6.87
N LEU A 71 7.32 -7.32 -5.78
CA LEU A 71 6.22 -8.27 -5.58
C LEU A 71 5.14 -8.14 -6.66
N VAL A 72 4.58 -6.94 -6.89
CA VAL A 72 3.55 -6.80 -7.92
C VAL A 72 4.15 -6.75 -9.33
N GLY A 73 5.14 -5.90 -9.55
CA GLY A 73 5.69 -5.66 -10.89
C GLY A 73 6.34 -6.90 -11.52
N ARG A 74 7.04 -7.74 -10.73
CA ARG A 74 7.70 -8.94 -11.25
C ARG A 74 6.94 -10.24 -10.98
N LEU A 75 6.35 -10.42 -9.79
CA LEU A 75 5.76 -11.71 -9.41
C LEU A 75 4.26 -11.80 -9.76
N LEU A 76 3.44 -10.85 -9.28
CA LEU A 76 1.98 -10.95 -9.37
C LEU A 76 1.39 -10.41 -10.69
N GLY A 77 2.07 -9.43 -11.28
CA GLY A 77 1.53 -8.60 -12.33
C GLY A 77 0.48 -7.60 -11.82
N PRO A 78 0.36 -6.42 -12.45
CA PRO A 78 -0.54 -5.38 -11.99
C PRO A 78 -2.02 -5.74 -12.23
N PRO A 79 -2.96 -5.23 -11.40
CA PRO A 79 -4.38 -5.56 -11.52
C PRO A 79 -4.95 -5.25 -12.90
N ARG A 80 -4.48 -4.19 -13.56
CA ARG A 80 -4.91 -3.82 -14.92
C ARG A 80 -4.70 -4.90 -15.99
N LYS A 81 -3.80 -5.86 -15.77
CA LYS A 81 -3.66 -7.04 -16.64
C LYS A 81 -4.60 -8.16 -16.19
N ASN A 82 -4.63 -8.42 -14.89
CA ASN A 82 -5.44 -9.49 -14.28
C ASN A 82 -6.94 -9.30 -14.50
N LEU A 83 -7.41 -8.05 -14.46
CA LEU A 83 -8.81 -7.68 -14.67
C LEU A 83 -9.33 -8.01 -16.08
N PHE A 84 -8.44 -8.20 -17.06
CA PHE A 84 -8.76 -8.63 -18.42
C PHE A 84 -8.33 -10.07 -18.70
N GLY A 85 -8.10 -10.87 -17.65
CA GLY A 85 -7.75 -12.29 -17.79
C GLY A 85 -6.41 -12.55 -18.48
N GLN A 86 -5.57 -11.53 -18.67
CA GLN A 86 -4.26 -11.70 -19.28
C GLN A 86 -3.38 -12.56 -18.37
N ARG A 87 -2.69 -13.53 -18.96
CA ARG A 87 -1.79 -14.41 -18.21
C ARG A 87 -0.59 -13.59 -17.73
N THR A 88 -0.41 -13.51 -16.42
CA THR A 88 0.80 -12.95 -15.81
C THR A 88 1.81 -14.07 -15.53
N TRP A 89 3.03 -13.67 -15.16
CA TRP A 89 4.10 -14.62 -14.82
C TRP A 89 3.82 -15.42 -13.55
N SER A 90 2.81 -15.04 -12.75
CA SER A 90 2.43 -15.75 -11.55
C SER A 90 1.96 -17.18 -11.87
N GLY A 91 2.62 -18.18 -11.29
CA GLY A 91 2.24 -19.57 -11.46
C GLY A 91 0.85 -19.89 -10.88
N GLU A 92 0.21 -20.95 -11.39
CA GLU A 92 -1.15 -21.39 -11.01
C GLU A 92 -1.37 -21.58 -9.51
N ARG A 93 -0.32 -21.88 -8.73
CA ARG A 93 -0.41 -21.98 -7.26
C ARG A 93 -0.77 -20.64 -6.63
N LEU A 94 -0.12 -19.56 -7.05
CA LEU A 94 -0.34 -18.23 -6.49
C LEU A 94 -1.74 -17.70 -6.82
N ARG A 95 -2.25 -18.06 -8.00
CA ARG A 95 -3.63 -17.76 -8.42
C ARG A 95 -4.67 -18.48 -7.56
N ARG A 96 -4.37 -19.69 -7.06
CA ARG A 96 -5.25 -20.41 -6.13
C ARG A 96 -5.23 -19.83 -4.72
N VAL A 97 -4.10 -19.32 -4.27
CA VAL A 97 -3.97 -18.69 -2.93
C VAL A 97 -4.60 -17.30 -2.90
N LEU A 98 -4.55 -16.56 -4.00
CA LEU A 98 -5.05 -15.19 -4.10
C LEU A 98 -6.16 -15.04 -5.16
N PRO A 99 -7.24 -15.84 -5.11
CA PRO A 99 -8.21 -15.90 -6.20
C PRO A 99 -8.87 -14.54 -6.47
N SER A 100 -9.15 -13.78 -5.41
CA SER A 100 -9.76 -12.45 -5.52
C SER A 100 -8.87 -11.45 -6.26
N TYR A 101 -7.54 -11.54 -6.13
CA TYR A 101 -6.61 -10.63 -6.82
C TYR A 101 -6.56 -10.89 -8.33
N TYR A 102 -6.67 -12.16 -8.74
CA TYR A 102 -6.61 -12.58 -10.15
C TYR A 102 -7.98 -12.68 -10.82
N GLN A 103 -9.06 -12.35 -10.11
CA GLN A 103 -10.40 -12.40 -10.66
C GLN A 103 -10.59 -11.30 -11.70
N ALA A 104 -10.82 -11.73 -12.95
CA ALA A 104 -11.13 -10.85 -14.07
C ALA A 104 -12.48 -10.12 -13.86
N LEU A 105 -12.66 -9.01 -14.56
CA LEU A 105 -13.96 -8.34 -14.65
C LEU A 105 -14.99 -9.23 -15.36
N PRO A 106 -16.29 -9.01 -15.13
CA PRO A 106 -17.33 -9.66 -15.94
C PRO A 106 -17.06 -9.43 -17.44
N PRO A 107 -17.27 -10.43 -18.31
CA PRO A 107 -17.00 -10.30 -19.75
C PRO A 107 -17.71 -9.11 -20.39
N GLU A 108 -18.93 -8.80 -19.94
CA GLU A 108 -19.72 -7.64 -20.39
C GLU A 108 -19.03 -6.32 -20.06
N THR A 109 -18.50 -6.18 -18.83
CA THR A 109 -17.73 -5.00 -18.43
C THR A 109 -16.45 -4.88 -19.25
N GLN A 110 -15.72 -5.99 -19.47
CA GLN A 110 -14.52 -5.96 -20.30
C GLN A 110 -14.81 -5.46 -21.72
N ALA A 111 -15.88 -5.98 -22.34
CA ALA A 111 -16.31 -5.58 -23.66
C ALA A 111 -16.76 -4.10 -23.70
N ALA A 112 -17.45 -3.62 -22.66
CA ALA A 112 -17.86 -2.23 -22.55
C ALA A 112 -16.66 -1.28 -22.45
N VAL A 113 -15.66 -1.58 -21.60
CA VAL A 113 -14.43 -0.78 -21.50
C VAL A 113 -13.72 -0.72 -22.85
N LEU A 114 -13.52 -1.87 -23.51
CA LEU A 114 -12.84 -1.90 -24.81
C LEU A 114 -13.62 -1.12 -25.88
N ARG A 115 -14.95 -1.19 -25.89
CA ARG A 115 -15.80 -0.39 -26.79
C ARG A 115 -15.64 1.10 -26.54
N SER A 116 -15.66 1.55 -25.28
CA SER A 116 -15.43 2.96 -24.94
C SER A 116 -14.04 3.43 -25.39
N ALA A 117 -13.03 2.57 -25.26
CA ALA A 117 -11.65 2.88 -25.63
C ALA A 117 -11.39 2.95 -27.14
N GLN A 118 -12.23 2.31 -27.98
CA GLN A 118 -12.08 2.35 -29.44
C GLN A 118 -12.14 3.79 -29.99
N SER A 119 -12.95 4.66 -29.39
CA SER A 119 -13.02 6.09 -29.75
C SER A 119 -11.70 6.84 -29.54
N HIS A 120 -10.80 6.28 -28.72
CA HIS A 120 -9.47 6.81 -28.42
C HIS A 120 -8.35 6.01 -29.13
N GLY A 121 -8.70 5.14 -30.08
CA GLY A 121 -7.74 4.32 -30.83
C GLY A 121 -7.11 3.16 -30.03
N VAL A 122 -7.60 2.85 -28.83
CA VAL A 122 -7.09 1.76 -27.99
C VAL A 122 -7.98 0.53 -28.11
N THR A 123 -7.43 -0.57 -28.63
CA THR A 123 -8.19 -1.80 -28.94
C THR A 123 -7.82 -3.01 -28.07
N GLN A 124 -6.75 -2.91 -27.28
CA GLN A 124 -6.22 -4.01 -26.48
C GLN A 124 -6.06 -3.63 -25.01
N PRO A 125 -6.24 -4.57 -24.06
CA PRO A 125 -5.99 -4.28 -22.66
C PRO A 125 -4.50 -4.08 -22.38
N GLY A 126 -4.20 -3.15 -21.48
CA GLY A 126 -2.83 -2.80 -21.12
C GLY A 126 -2.71 -1.42 -20.50
N GLU A 127 -1.50 -0.86 -20.56
CA GLU A 127 -1.18 0.45 -19.99
C GLU A 127 -1.97 1.57 -20.65
N ALA A 128 -2.03 1.59 -22.00
CA ALA A 128 -2.76 2.61 -22.75
C ALA A 128 -4.25 2.64 -22.38
N LEU A 129 -4.87 1.46 -22.25
CA LEU A 129 -6.28 1.36 -21.85
C LEU A 129 -6.50 1.91 -20.44
N PHE A 130 -5.60 1.62 -19.52
CA PHE A 130 -5.66 2.15 -18.16
C PHE A 130 -5.59 3.67 -18.13
N TRP A 131 -4.67 4.29 -18.89
CA TRP A 131 -4.52 5.74 -18.91
C TRP A 131 -5.71 6.46 -19.55
N VAL A 132 -6.29 5.92 -20.63
CA VAL A 132 -7.52 6.47 -21.22
C VAL A 132 -8.68 6.41 -20.22
N ALA A 133 -8.87 5.26 -19.57
CA ALA A 133 -9.92 5.11 -18.56
C ALA A 133 -9.69 6.05 -17.34
N PHE A 134 -8.43 6.20 -16.91
CA PHE A 134 -8.08 7.07 -15.80
C PHE A 134 -8.28 8.55 -16.13
N ASP A 135 -7.97 9.01 -17.35
CA ASP A 135 -8.25 10.38 -17.76
C ASP A 135 -9.76 10.68 -17.71
N SER A 136 -10.58 9.70 -18.12
CA SER A 136 -12.03 9.79 -18.02
C SER A 136 -12.52 9.88 -16.57
N ALA A 137 -11.92 9.09 -15.67
CA ALA A 137 -12.19 9.14 -14.24
C ALA A 137 -11.82 10.50 -13.63
N ARG A 138 -10.71 11.12 -14.04
CA ARG A 138 -10.28 12.46 -13.58
C ARG A 138 -11.30 13.56 -13.85
N ARG A 139 -12.14 13.40 -14.87
CA ARG A 139 -13.21 14.34 -15.22
C ARG A 139 -14.47 14.16 -14.35
N SER A 140 -14.52 13.11 -13.52
CA SER A 140 -15.65 12.80 -12.64
C SER A 140 -15.24 12.96 -11.17
N PRO A 141 -15.58 14.08 -10.51
CA PRO A 141 -15.23 14.31 -9.11
C PRO A 141 -15.66 13.19 -8.14
N PRO A 142 -16.87 12.58 -8.27
CA PRO A 142 -17.26 11.46 -7.42
C PRO A 142 -16.39 10.21 -7.60
N VAL A 143 -15.91 9.94 -8.82
CA VAL A 143 -15.03 8.80 -9.10
C VAL A 143 -13.63 9.07 -8.53
N MET A 144 -13.08 10.27 -8.76
CA MET A 144 -11.78 10.66 -8.19
C MET A 144 -11.77 10.59 -6.67
N ALA A 145 -12.82 11.05 -5.99
CA ALA A 145 -12.90 10.95 -4.53
C ALA A 145 -12.83 9.49 -4.03
N ARG A 146 -13.42 8.53 -4.77
CA ARG A 146 -13.29 7.09 -4.46
C ARG A 146 -11.89 6.56 -4.77
N LEU A 147 -11.31 6.97 -5.90
CA LEU A 147 -9.95 6.60 -6.28
C LEU A 147 -8.90 7.09 -5.27
N ASP A 148 -9.02 8.33 -4.79
CA ASP A 148 -8.15 8.90 -3.76
C ASP A 148 -8.26 8.12 -2.44
N ASN A 149 -9.46 7.69 -2.06
CA ASN A 149 -9.66 6.84 -0.89
C ASN A 149 -8.95 5.48 -1.06
N PHE A 150 -9.08 4.83 -2.21
CA PHE A 150 -8.34 3.58 -2.49
C PHE A 150 -6.83 3.80 -2.54
N LEU A 151 -6.38 4.91 -3.13
CA LEU A 151 -4.98 5.31 -3.22
C LEU A 151 -4.35 5.46 -1.83
N ASN A 152 -5.01 6.20 -0.96
CA ASN A 152 -4.59 6.39 0.42
C ASN A 152 -4.58 5.07 1.20
N GLN A 153 -5.63 4.25 1.07
CA GLN A 153 -5.73 2.98 1.78
C GLN A 153 -4.69 1.96 1.32
N TYR A 154 -4.45 1.83 0.01
CA TYR A 154 -3.42 0.92 -0.48
C TYR A 154 -2.04 1.43 -0.08
N GLY A 155 -1.77 2.73 -0.18
CA GLY A 155 -0.49 3.32 0.22
C GLY A 155 -0.19 3.09 1.70
N PHE A 156 -1.19 3.29 2.57
CA PHE A 156 -1.11 2.96 3.99
C PHE A 156 -0.81 1.48 4.22
N CYS A 157 -1.55 0.58 3.55
CA CYS A 157 -1.33 -0.86 3.67
C CYS A 157 0.08 -1.27 3.23
N ARG A 158 0.58 -0.71 2.13
CA ARG A 158 1.92 -0.97 1.60
C ARG A 158 3.01 -0.57 2.58
N ASN A 159 2.94 0.66 3.10
CA ASN A 159 3.92 1.17 4.06
C ASN A 159 3.90 0.36 5.36
N THR A 160 2.69 0.11 5.90
CA THR A 160 2.50 -0.66 7.15
C THR A 160 3.01 -2.10 6.99
N ALA A 161 2.79 -2.73 5.84
CA ALA A 161 3.27 -4.08 5.59
C ALA A 161 4.81 -4.17 5.66
N VAL A 162 5.50 -3.19 5.08
CA VAL A 162 6.97 -3.16 5.07
C VAL A 162 7.54 -2.79 6.43
N VAL A 163 7.00 -1.77 7.11
CA VAL A 163 7.48 -1.46 8.46
C VAL A 163 7.25 -2.62 9.41
N ALA A 164 6.08 -3.27 9.39
CA ALA A 164 5.83 -4.42 10.25
C ALA A 164 6.76 -5.61 9.95
N LEU A 165 7.19 -5.78 8.71
CA LEU A 165 8.20 -6.80 8.35
C LEU A 165 9.58 -6.45 8.93
N ILE A 166 9.97 -5.18 8.83
CA ILE A 166 11.23 -4.69 9.37
C ILE A 166 11.21 -4.78 10.90
N ASP A 167 10.13 -4.36 11.54
CA ASP A 167 9.94 -4.43 12.99
C ASP A 167 9.98 -5.87 13.48
N ALA A 168 9.37 -6.81 12.74
CA ALA A 168 9.49 -8.23 13.05
C ALA A 168 10.97 -8.66 13.10
N ALA A 169 11.77 -8.27 12.10
CA ALA A 169 13.20 -8.60 12.09
C ALA A 169 13.97 -7.92 13.23
N VAL A 170 13.69 -6.64 13.52
CA VAL A 170 14.32 -5.87 14.60
C VAL A 170 13.99 -6.47 15.97
N LEU A 171 12.73 -6.85 16.20
CA LEU A 171 12.28 -7.46 17.45
C LEU A 171 12.84 -8.87 17.60
N PHE A 172 12.89 -9.65 16.52
CA PHE A 172 13.55 -10.96 16.53
C PHE A 172 15.03 -10.85 16.86
N TRP A 173 15.73 -9.87 16.27
CA TRP A 173 17.10 -9.55 16.65
C TRP A 173 17.20 -9.18 18.15
N GLY A 174 16.29 -8.33 18.63
CA GLY A 174 16.22 -7.93 20.03
C GLY A 174 16.02 -9.11 21.00
N HIS A 175 15.32 -10.17 20.58
CA HIS A 175 15.18 -11.40 21.38
C HIS A 175 16.52 -12.14 21.57
N HIS A 176 17.42 -12.06 20.59
CA HIS A 176 18.72 -12.74 20.62
C HIS A 176 19.83 -11.94 21.32
N GLN A 177 19.54 -10.73 21.81
CA GLN A 177 20.50 -9.95 22.58
C GLN A 177 20.63 -10.48 24.03
N ALA A 178 21.69 -10.07 24.74
CA ALA A 178 21.98 -10.54 26.10
C ALA A 178 20.85 -10.32 27.12
N HIS A 179 20.00 -9.32 26.89
CA HIS A 179 18.81 -9.00 27.71
C HIS A 179 17.50 -9.23 26.97
N GLY A 180 17.52 -10.02 25.89
CA GLY A 180 16.36 -10.33 25.08
C GLY A 180 15.30 -11.08 25.88
N THR A 181 14.05 -10.60 25.79
CA THR A 181 12.92 -11.23 26.47
C THR A 181 12.08 -12.03 25.49
N ASN A 182 11.26 -12.96 26.00
CA ASN A 182 10.25 -13.64 25.16
C ASN A 182 9.20 -12.67 24.59
N VAL A 183 9.03 -11.49 25.21
CA VAL A 183 8.10 -10.46 24.71
C VAL A 183 8.54 -9.99 23.31
N HIS A 184 9.85 -9.83 23.08
CA HIS A 184 10.39 -9.47 21.76
C HIS A 184 10.00 -10.50 20.69
N LEU A 185 10.08 -11.80 21.02
CA LEU A 185 9.71 -12.88 20.10
C LEU A 185 8.21 -12.87 19.78
N TRP A 186 7.33 -12.70 20.78
CA TRP A 186 5.89 -12.65 20.56
C TRP A 186 5.48 -11.44 19.71
N LEU A 187 6.06 -10.26 19.98
CA LEU A 187 5.81 -9.07 19.18
C LEU A 187 6.36 -9.21 17.76
N SER A 188 7.51 -9.87 17.58
CA SER A 188 8.03 -10.21 16.25
C SER A 188 7.02 -11.03 15.44
N TRP A 189 6.46 -12.09 16.03
CA TRP A 189 5.43 -12.89 15.35
C TRP A 189 4.17 -12.08 15.04
N ALA A 190 3.71 -11.24 15.97
CA ALA A 190 2.57 -10.37 15.76
C ALA A 190 2.82 -9.38 14.60
N ALA A 191 4.01 -8.78 14.55
CA ALA A 191 4.42 -7.86 13.48
C ALA A 191 4.51 -8.59 12.13
N LEU A 192 5.01 -9.83 12.09
CA LEU A 192 5.04 -10.64 10.87
C LEU A 192 3.64 -10.96 10.35
N LEU A 193 2.71 -11.33 11.25
CA LEU A 193 1.31 -11.55 10.88
C LEU A 193 0.64 -10.28 10.38
N MET A 194 0.92 -9.12 11.01
CA MET A 194 0.47 -7.82 10.55
C MET A 194 0.99 -7.50 9.16
N SER A 195 2.29 -7.75 8.90
CA SER A 195 2.92 -7.55 7.60
C SER A 195 2.21 -8.35 6.49
N LEU A 196 1.94 -9.63 6.74
CA LEU A 196 1.20 -10.48 5.82
C LEU A 196 -0.22 -9.95 5.59
N GLY A 197 -0.95 -9.65 6.66
CA GLY A 197 -2.33 -9.13 6.57
C GLY A 197 -2.41 -7.82 5.79
N MET A 198 -1.48 -6.89 6.03
CA MET A 198 -1.44 -5.60 5.33
C MET A 198 -1.00 -5.74 3.87
N THR A 199 -0.16 -6.73 3.54
CA THR A 199 0.16 -7.08 2.15
C THR A 199 -1.07 -7.57 1.40
N LEU A 200 -1.89 -8.44 2.02
CA LEU A 200 -3.15 -8.90 1.44
C LEU A 200 -4.14 -7.75 1.23
N ARG A 201 -4.25 -6.85 2.22
CA ARG A 201 -5.11 -5.65 2.10
C ARG A 201 -4.62 -4.69 1.01
N TYR A 202 -3.32 -4.48 0.89
CA TYR A 202 -2.73 -3.71 -0.21
C TYR A 202 -3.17 -4.26 -1.57
N MET A 203 -3.02 -5.57 -1.79
CA MET A 203 -3.43 -6.20 -3.04
C MET A 203 -4.93 -6.01 -3.33
N LYS A 204 -5.78 -6.12 -2.30
CA LYS A 204 -7.21 -5.86 -2.41
C LYS A 204 -7.49 -4.42 -2.87
N PHE A 205 -6.92 -3.42 -2.20
CA PHE A 205 -7.17 -2.02 -2.55
C PHE A 205 -6.57 -1.61 -3.87
N TYR A 206 -5.39 -2.15 -4.22
CA TYR A 206 -4.81 -1.91 -5.54
C TYR A 206 -5.70 -2.47 -6.66
N ARG A 207 -6.29 -3.65 -6.45
CA ARG A 207 -7.28 -4.19 -7.39
C ARG A 207 -8.54 -3.34 -7.44
N LEU A 208 -9.09 -2.92 -6.30
CA LEU A 208 -10.29 -2.07 -6.25
C LEU A 208 -10.07 -0.73 -6.95
N TYR A 209 -8.90 -0.12 -6.79
CA TYR A 209 -8.50 1.08 -7.51
C TYR A 209 -8.58 0.89 -9.02
N ALA A 210 -7.93 -0.16 -9.55
CA ALA A 210 -7.99 -0.43 -11.00
C ALA A 210 -9.39 -0.83 -11.47
N ASN A 211 -10.14 -1.57 -10.66
CA ASN A 211 -11.52 -1.95 -10.96
C ASN A 211 -12.40 -0.70 -11.13
N GLU A 212 -12.34 0.23 -10.17
CA GLU A 212 -13.11 1.48 -10.21
C GLU A 212 -12.77 2.34 -11.44
N VAL A 213 -11.49 2.41 -11.83
CA VAL A 213 -11.08 3.09 -13.07
C VAL A 213 -11.79 2.50 -14.29
N PHE A 214 -11.82 1.17 -14.41
CA PHE A 214 -12.44 0.52 -15.56
C PHE A 214 -13.96 0.52 -15.52
N THR A 215 -14.58 0.29 -14.37
CA THR A 215 -16.05 0.27 -14.26
C THR A 215 -16.65 1.65 -14.46
N ALA A 216 -16.00 2.71 -13.93
CA ALA A 216 -16.42 4.08 -14.19
C ALA A 216 -16.36 4.40 -15.70
N PHE A 217 -15.28 3.99 -16.37
CA PHE A 217 -15.11 4.20 -17.81
C PHE A 217 -16.11 3.40 -18.66
N ALA A 218 -16.47 2.19 -18.25
CA ALA A 218 -17.44 1.34 -18.95
C ALA A 218 -18.86 1.94 -18.98
N HIS A 219 -19.23 2.69 -17.94
CA HIS A 219 -20.59 3.21 -17.75
C HIS A 219 -20.71 4.72 -17.92
N GLN A 220 -19.64 5.39 -18.34
CA GLN A 220 -19.67 6.80 -18.66
C GLN A 220 -20.47 6.98 -19.95
N LYS A 221 -21.56 7.77 -19.88
CA LYS A 221 -22.30 8.14 -21.09
C LYS A 221 -21.38 9.00 -21.96
N PRO A 222 -21.34 8.76 -23.29
CA PRO A 222 -20.55 9.55 -24.22
C PRO A 222 -20.96 11.03 -24.21
#